data_AF-A0A7Z2GR76-F1
#
_entry.id   AF-A0A7Z2GR76-F1
#
_cell.length_a   1.000
_cell.length_b   1.000
_cell.length_c   1.000
_cell.angle_alpha   90.00
_cell.angle_beta   90.00
_cell.angle_gamma   90.00
#
_symmetry.space_group_name_H-M   'P 1'
#
loop_
_entity.id
_entity.type
_entity.pdbx_description
1 polymer ?
#
loop_
_entity_poly.entity_id
_entity_poly.type
_entity_poly.pdbx_seq_one_letter_code
_entity_poly.pdbx_strand_id
1 'polypeptide(L)' 'MTLQKILDEGTVDINEPNEFFGEWDSHQIWVKRVDDERWYITVRDPSGCYTYDGYWDAEKYVPIEEAIKESIKGAMLEMK' A
#
# COMPACT_ATOMS: atom_id res chain seq x y z
N MET A 1 4.65 -3.20 -11.19
CA MET A 1 3.30 -2.61 -11.09
C MET A 1 3.43 -1.10 -10.96
N THR A 2 2.53 -0.28 -11.52
CA THR A 2 2.57 1.20 -11.43
C THR A 2 1.36 1.71 -10.65
N LEU A 3 1.51 2.78 -9.86
CA LEU A 3 0.41 3.43 -9.14
C LEU A 3 -0.79 3.72 -10.06
N GLN A 4 -0.50 4.17 -11.29
CA GLN A 4 -1.51 4.45 -12.31
C GLN A 4 -2.47 3.27 -12.57
N LYS A 5 -1.99 2.02 -12.47
CA LYS A 5 -2.79 0.83 -12.71
C LYS A 5 -3.79 0.56 -11.58
N ILE A 6 -3.38 0.81 -10.34
CA ILE A 6 -4.27 0.71 -9.17
C ILE A 6 -5.33 1.81 -9.21
N LEU A 7 -4.95 3.01 -9.67
CA LEU A 7 -5.89 4.11 -9.87
C LEU A 7 -6.91 3.86 -10.98
N ASP A 8 -6.53 3.09 -12.00
CA ASP A 8 -7.40 2.78 -13.15
C ASP A 8 -8.37 1.63 -12.85
N GLU A 9 -7.94 0.64 -12.07
CA GLU A 9 -8.69 -0.59 -11.81
C GLU A 9 -9.36 -0.66 -10.42
N GLY A 10 -8.98 0.21 -9.48
CA GLY A 10 -9.42 0.15 -8.08
C GLY A 10 -10.25 1.35 -7.63
N THR A 11 -10.89 1.22 -6.45
CA THR A 11 -11.41 2.37 -5.70
C THR A 11 -10.28 2.94 -4.85
N VAL A 12 -9.95 4.22 -5.02
CA VAL A 12 -8.79 4.83 -4.34
C VAL A 12 -9.15 6.18 -3.72
N ASP A 13 -8.73 6.39 -2.48
CA ASP A 13 -8.70 7.67 -1.78
C ASP A 13 -7.25 8.04 -1.47
N ILE A 14 -6.77 9.15 -2.03
CA ILE A 14 -5.38 9.58 -1.94
C ILE A 14 -5.30 10.85 -1.11
N ASN A 15 -4.61 10.79 0.03
CA ASN A 15 -4.20 11.95 0.81
C ASN A 15 -2.68 12.12 0.71
N GLU A 16 -2.24 12.47 -0.49
CA GLU A 16 -0.83 12.73 -0.78
C GLU A 16 -0.29 13.91 0.04
N PRO A 17 0.97 13.85 0.50
CA PRO A 17 1.98 12.81 0.24
C PRO A 17 2.07 11.72 1.33
N ASN A 18 1.15 11.68 2.29
CA ASN A 18 1.37 10.97 3.56
C ASN A 18 0.45 9.75 3.78
N GLU A 19 -0.62 9.59 3.02
CA GLU A 19 -1.57 8.51 3.25
C GLU A 19 -2.25 8.08 1.95
N PHE A 20 -2.44 6.77 1.80
CA PHE A 20 -3.15 6.17 0.68
C PHE A 20 -4.04 5.06 1.20
N PHE A 21 -5.27 5.03 0.68
CA PHE A 21 -6.20 3.96 0.87
C PHE A 21 -6.73 3.54 -0.49
N GLY A 22 -6.73 2.24 -0.78
CA GLY A 22 -7.27 1.76 -2.04
C GLY A 22 -7.54 0.26 -2.03
N GLU A 23 -8.13 -0.23 -3.11
CA GLU A 23 -8.41 -1.65 -3.29
C GLU A 23 -7.67 -2.19 -4.51
N TRP A 24 -7.08 -3.38 -4.37
CA TRP A 24 -6.38 -4.09 -5.45
C TRP A 24 -6.61 -5.60 -5.33
N ASP A 25 -7.00 -6.26 -6.42
CA ASP A 25 -7.26 -7.71 -6.45
C ASP A 25 -8.18 -8.18 -5.30
N SER A 26 -9.25 -7.41 -5.04
CA SER A 26 -10.17 -7.60 -3.90
C SER A 26 -9.55 -7.46 -2.50
N HIS A 27 -8.30 -7.00 -2.40
CA HIS A 27 -7.64 -6.68 -1.13
C HIS A 27 -7.70 -5.19 -0.86
N GLN A 28 -7.94 -4.84 0.39
CA GLN A 28 -7.89 -3.46 0.85
C GLN A 28 -6.47 -3.12 1.27
N ILE A 29 -5.89 -2.09 0.67
CA ILE A 29 -4.55 -1.59 0.94
C ILE A 29 -4.68 -0.26 1.65
N TRP A 30 -3.97 -0.12 2.77
CA TRP A 30 -3.79 1.15 3.45
C TRP A 30 -2.33 1.34 3.80
N VAL A 31 -1.78 2.49 3.42
CA VAL A 31 -0.41 2.87 3.77
C VAL A 31 -0.40 4.29 4.31
N LYS A 32 0.40 4.51 5.34
CA LYS A 32 0.51 5.79 6.03
C LYS A 32 1.94 6.09 6.43
N ARG A 33 2.39 7.30 6.12
CA ARG A 33 3.69 7.80 6.58
C ARG A 33 3.62 8.07 8.08
N VAL A 34 4.55 7.47 8.80
CA VAL A 34 4.68 7.62 10.27
C VAL A 34 5.70 8.70 10.58
N ASP A 35 6.80 8.74 9.82
CA ASP A 35 7.85 9.76 9.87
C ASP A 35 8.60 9.84 8.53
N ASP A 36 9.72 10.56 8.48
CA ASP A 36 10.49 10.76 7.25
C ASP A 36 11.08 9.46 6.68
N GLU A 37 11.21 8.40 7.48
CA GLU A 37 11.92 7.15 7.17
C GLU A 37 11.04 5.90 7.33
N ARG A 38 9.78 6.02 7.78
CA ARG A 38 8.91 4.87 8.04
C ARG A 38 7.50 5.02 7.50
N TRP A 39 7.02 3.92 6.93
CA TRP A 39 5.64 3.71 6.54
C TRP A 39 5.00 2.63 7.40
N TYR A 40 3.74 2.82 7.76
CA TYR A 40 2.90 1.75 8.29
C TYR A 40 2.00 1.25 7.18
N ILE A 41 1.98 -0.07 6.99
CA ILE A 41 1.30 -0.74 5.89
C ILE A 41 0.35 -1.77 6.47
N THR A 42 -0.90 -1.75 5.99
CA THR A 42 -1.86 -2.82 6.23
C THR A 42 -2.52 -3.24 4.93
N VAL A 43 -2.64 -4.54 4.71
CA VAL A 43 -3.37 -5.14 3.60
C VAL A 43 -4.33 -6.18 4.16
N ARG A 44 -5.59 -6.11 3.75
CA ARG A 44 -6.64 -7.04 4.18
C ARG A 44 -7.20 -7.82 3.01
N ASP A 45 -7.42 -9.11 3.20
CA ASP A 45 -8.14 -9.95 2.24
C ASP A 45 -9.67 -9.68 2.30
N PRO A 46 -10.46 -10.17 1.33
CA PRO A 46 -11.92 -9.99 1.31
C PRO A 46 -12.65 -10.51 2.56
N SER A 47 -12.06 -11.46 3.27
CA SER A 47 -12.56 -12.01 4.54
C SER A 47 -12.27 -11.10 5.73
N GLY A 48 -11.46 -10.05 5.53
CA GLY A 48 -11.06 -9.07 6.54
C GLY A 48 -9.84 -9.46 7.37
N CYS A 49 -9.13 -10.54 7.05
CA CYS A 49 -7.88 -10.88 7.73
C CYS A 49 -6.73 -10.05 7.16
N TYR A 50 -5.73 -9.76 7.98
CA TYR A 50 -4.53 -9.07 7.53
C TYR A 50 -3.59 -10.05 6.81
N THR A 51 -3.29 -9.76 5.56
CA THR A 51 -2.23 -10.46 4.79
C THR A 51 -0.88 -9.77 4.96
N TYR A 52 -0.91 -8.46 5.26
CA TYR A 52 0.25 -7.69 5.69
C TYR A 52 -0.20 -6.67 6.75
N ASP A 53 0.50 -6.61 7.88
CA ASP A 53 0.35 -5.59 8.91
C ASP A 53 1.73 -5.32 9.52
N GLY A 54 2.31 -4.16 9.24
CA GLY A 54 3.64 -3.86 9.75
C GLY A 54 4.22 -2.52 9.33
N TYR A 55 5.35 -2.20 9.95
CA TYR A 55 6.17 -1.06 9.57
C TYR A 55 7.17 -1.47 8.50
N TRP A 56 7.31 -0.61 7.51
CA TRP A 56 8.37 -0.68 6.52
C TRP A 56 9.34 0.47 6.75
N ASP A 57 10.56 0.11 7.15
CA ASP A 57 11.70 1.04 7.22
C ASP A 57 12.18 1.32 5.78
N ALA A 58 12.03 2.56 5.37
CA ALA A 58 12.35 3.05 4.04
C ALA A 58 13.48 4.08 4.12
N GLU A 59 14.13 4.37 2.99
CA GLU A 59 15.03 5.52 2.94
C GLU A 59 14.26 6.83 3.18
N LYS A 60 14.98 7.86 3.62
CA LYS A 60 14.39 9.17 3.88
C LYS A 60 13.69 9.70 2.62
N TYR A 61 12.46 10.19 2.76
CA TYR A 61 11.64 10.75 1.68
C TYR A 61 11.23 9.77 0.57
N VAL A 62 11.21 8.46 0.84
CA VAL A 62 10.69 7.47 -0.12
C VAL A 62 9.23 7.78 -0.50
N PRO A 63 8.89 7.95 -1.79
CA PRO A 63 7.54 8.39 -2.19
C PRO A 63 6.48 7.34 -1.86
N ILE A 64 5.22 7.78 -1.77
CA ILE A 64 4.07 6.92 -1.44
C ILE A 64 3.91 5.76 -2.44
N GLU A 65 4.29 5.96 -3.70
CA GLU A 65 4.30 4.94 -4.75
C GLU A 65 5.12 3.71 -4.37
N GLU A 66 6.27 3.89 -3.72
CA GLU A 66 7.12 2.78 -3.30
C GLU A 66 6.52 2.06 -2.08
N ALA A 67 5.87 2.78 -1.17
CA ALA A 67 5.14 2.16 -0.05
C ALA A 67 3.95 1.31 -0.54
N ILE A 68 3.27 1.75 -1.60
CA ILE A 68 2.21 0.98 -2.26
C ILE A 68 2.78 -0.26 -2.97
N LYS A 69 3.95 -0.17 -3.60
CA LYS A 69 4.62 -1.35 -4.17
C LYS A 69 5.01 -2.35 -3.09
N GLU A 70 5.54 -1.87 -1.96
CA GLU A 70 5.92 -2.72 -0.85
C GLU A 70 4.69 -3.40 -0.22
N SER A 71 3.53 -2.73 -0.15
CA SER A 71 2.31 -3.35 0.36
C SER A 71 1.83 -4.52 -0.51
N ILE A 72 1.85 -4.35 -1.83
CA ILE A 72 1.49 -5.40 -2.81
C ILE A 72 2.46 -6.58 -2.71
N LYS A 73 3.77 -6.29 -2.65
CA LYS A 73 4.82 -7.30 -2.53
C LYS A 73 4.74 -8.05 -1.20
N GLY A 74 4.58 -7.34 -0.09
CA GLY A 74 4.48 -7.91 1.25
C GLY A 74 3.24 -8.79 1.43
N ALA A 75 2.13 -8.42 0.78
CA ALA A 75 0.90 -9.22 0.75
C ALA A 75 0.92 -10.35 -0.30
N MET A 76 2.03 -10.55 -1.02
CA MET A 76 2.16 -11.52 -2.12
C MET A 76 1.08 -11.40 -3.21
N LEU A 77 0.58 -10.18 -3.43
CA LEU A 77 -0.39 -9.85 -4.48
C LEU A 77 0.27 -9.66 -5.85
N GLU A 78 1.59 -9.82 -5.91
CA GLU A 78 2.35 -9.92 -7.15
C GLU A 78 2.10 -11.30 -7.79
N MET A 79 1.01 -11.45 -8.55
CA MET A 79 0.76 -12.67 -9.34
C MET A 79 1.16 -12.52 -10.81
N LYS A 80 2.09 -13.40 -11.21
CA LYS A 80 2.31 -14.10 -12.50
C LYS A 80 2.24 -13.34 -13.82
#